data_AF-A0A3M0Y3M1-F1
#
_entry.id   AF-A0A3M0Y3M1-F1
#
_cell.length_a   1.000
_cell.length_b   1.000
_cell.length_c   1.000
_cell.angle_alpha   90.00
_cell.angle_beta   90.00
_cell.angle_gamma   90.00
#
_symmetry.space_group_name_H-M   'P 1'
#
loop_
_entity.id
_entity.type
_entity.pdbx_description
1 polymer ?
#
loop_
_entity_poly.entity_id
_entity_poly.type
_entity_poly.pdbx_seq_one_letter_code
_entity_poly.pdbx_strand_id
1 'polypeptide(L)'
;PIYQAAEDAGEAEEQAKREGRNRFAFLGRTWTWKAFHQNLRPRKEELKALVTSEANKAVLDVIQNLAQMADSVRKAGLTGKPAGMVWDRWMWLAAYQLTRVEERTQDKQWKRYLSNLRGRLTRFESLQEWAYAARWAELEIRQ
;
A
#
# COMPACT_ATOMS: atom_id res chain seq x y z
N PRO A 1 17.49 2.53 21.24
CA PRO A 1 18.44 3.51 21.85
C PRO A 1 18.48 4.79 21.01
N ILE A 2 18.77 5.96 21.60
CA ILE A 2 18.79 7.25 20.87
C ILE A 2 19.81 7.25 19.72
N TYR A 3 20.98 6.64 19.95
CA TYR A 3 22.03 6.53 18.93
C TYR A 3 21.55 5.81 17.66
N GLN A 4 20.85 4.68 17.80
CA GLN A 4 20.28 3.96 16.66
C GLN A 4 19.26 4.80 15.91
N ALA A 5 18.39 5.53 16.62
CA ALA A 5 17.40 6.39 15.97
C ALA A 5 18.04 7.54 15.17
N ALA A 6 19.17 8.07 15.64
CA ALA A 6 19.94 9.09 14.92
C ALA A 6 20.63 8.50 13.68
N GLU A 7 21.19 7.30 13.79
CA GLU A 7 21.79 6.57 12.67
C GLU A 7 20.75 6.25 11.59
N ASP A 8 19.61 5.65 11.97
CA ASP A 8 18.50 5.34 11.06
C ASP A 8 17.97 6.60 10.37
N ALA A 9 17.88 7.73 11.08
CA ALA A 9 17.48 9.01 10.49
C ALA A 9 18.52 9.54 9.49
N GLY A 10 19.81 9.39 9.79
CA GLY A 10 20.89 9.74 8.86
C GLY A 10 20.86 8.90 7.59
N GLU A 11 20.65 7.59 7.70
CA GLU A 11 20.49 6.70 6.54
C GLU A 11 19.28 7.08 5.67
N ALA A 12 18.16 7.41 6.31
CA ALA A 12 16.95 7.87 5.63
C ALA A 12 17.18 9.19 4.86
N GLU A 13 17.93 10.13 5.45
CA GLU A 13 18.31 11.38 4.77
C GLU A 13 19.21 11.11 3.56
N GLU A 14 20.22 10.25 3.71
CA GLU A 14 21.13 9.86 2.62
C GLU A 14 20.40 9.16 1.48
N GLN A 15 19.43 8.28 1.80
CA GLN A 15 18.55 7.67 0.79
C GLN A 15 17.81 8.76 -0.01
N ALA A 16 17.21 9.73 0.66
CA ALA A 16 16.46 10.79 0.01
C ALA A 16 17.34 11.66 -0.90
N LYS A 17 18.56 11.99 -0.44
CA LYS A 17 19.54 12.76 -1.22
C LYS A 17 19.94 12.07 -2.52
N ARG A 18 20.15 10.75 -2.50
CA ARG A 18 20.52 9.96 -3.69
C ARG A 18 19.42 10.01 -4.76
N GLU A 19 18.16 10.08 -4.36
CA GLU A 19 17.02 10.16 -5.28
C GLU A 19 16.64 11.60 -5.69
N GLY A 20 17.26 12.62 -5.07
CA GLY A 20 17.22 14.02 -5.50
C GLY A 20 16.87 15.03 -4.40
N ARG A 21 16.84 16.32 -4.77
CA ARG A 21 16.51 17.41 -3.85
C ARG A 21 15.01 17.50 -3.56
N ASN A 22 14.65 18.15 -2.43
CA ASN A 22 13.26 18.37 -1.98
C ASN A 22 12.44 17.08 -1.78
N ARG A 23 13.09 16.09 -1.17
CA ARG A 23 12.55 14.76 -0.89
C ARG A 23 12.91 14.34 0.52
N PHE A 24 12.18 13.35 1.04
CA PHE A 24 12.46 12.72 2.32
C PHE A 24 12.16 11.23 2.23
N ALA A 25 12.83 10.42 3.05
CA ALA A 25 12.52 9.00 3.16
C ALA A 25 11.50 8.77 4.27
N PHE A 26 10.50 7.94 3.97
CA PHE A 26 9.45 7.55 4.89
C PHE A 26 9.01 6.12 4.59
N LEU A 27 8.94 5.29 5.63
CA LEU A 27 8.65 3.85 5.54
C LEU A 27 9.56 3.11 4.54
N GLY A 28 10.85 3.48 4.47
CA GLY A 28 11.83 2.84 3.58
C GLY A 28 11.75 3.27 2.11
N ARG A 29 10.94 4.27 1.77
CA ARG A 29 10.83 4.83 0.42
C ARG A 29 11.03 6.34 0.41
N THR A 30 11.67 6.87 -0.63
CA THR A 30 11.77 8.32 -0.85
C THR A 30 10.49 8.88 -1.47
N TRP A 31 10.02 10.01 -0.93
CA TRP A 31 8.84 10.74 -1.37
C TRP A 31 9.20 12.19 -1.71
N THR A 32 8.49 12.75 -2.69
CA THR A 32 8.37 14.21 -2.80
C THR A 32 7.28 14.69 -1.86
N TRP A 33 7.42 15.90 -1.34
CA TRP A 33 6.37 16.55 -0.55
C TRP A 33 5.02 16.56 -1.28
N LYS A 34 5.03 16.83 -2.59
CA LYS A 34 3.83 16.81 -3.43
C LYS A 34 3.15 15.44 -3.44
N ALA A 35 3.89 14.36 -3.75
CA ALA A 35 3.33 13.01 -3.79
C ALA A 35 2.84 12.54 -2.41
N PHE A 36 3.56 12.90 -1.35
CA PHE A 36 3.15 12.60 0.01
C PHE A 36 1.81 13.25 0.37
N HIS A 37 1.64 14.54 0.10
CA HIS A 37 0.43 15.27 0.44
C HIS A 37 -0.75 14.98 -0.48
N GLN A 38 -0.51 14.76 -1.77
CA GLN A 38 -1.58 14.55 -2.74
C GLN A 38 -2.02 13.08 -2.84
N ASN A 39 -1.13 12.13 -2.55
CA ASN A 39 -1.42 10.70 -2.75
C ASN A 39 -1.37 9.93 -1.44
N LEU A 40 -0.22 9.92 -0.74
CA LEU A 40 -0.01 9.01 0.38
C LEU A 40 -0.92 9.34 1.58
N ARG A 41 -0.90 10.60 2.02
CA ARG A 41 -1.66 11.04 3.19
C ARG A 41 -3.18 10.88 2.99
N PRO A 42 -3.80 11.35 1.89
CA PRO A 42 -5.24 11.18 1.69
C PRO A 42 -5.67 9.71 1.66
N ARG A 43 -4.91 8.83 0.99
CA ARG A 43 -5.21 7.39 0.95
C ARG A 43 -5.07 6.73 2.32
N LYS A 44 -4.10 7.17 3.13
CA LYS A 44 -3.97 6.70 4.51
C LYS A 44 -5.20 7.09 5.33
N GLU A 45 -5.63 8.34 5.28
CA GLU A 45 -6.84 8.78 5.99
C GLU A 45 -8.08 8.04 5.52
N GLU A 46 -8.20 7.80 4.21
CA GLU A 46 -9.27 7.02 3.59
C GLU A 46 -9.31 5.60 4.17
N LEU A 47 -8.17 4.91 4.23
CA LEU A 47 -8.09 3.57 4.82
C LEU A 47 -8.38 3.58 6.33
N LYS A 48 -7.81 4.55 7.06
CA LYS A 48 -7.99 4.67 8.51
C LYS A 48 -9.44 4.91 8.90
N ALA A 49 -10.13 5.80 8.20
CA ALA A 49 -11.53 6.14 8.47
C ALA A 49 -12.48 4.94 8.33
N LEU A 50 -12.07 3.92 7.56
CA LEU A 50 -12.91 2.78 7.23
C LEU A 50 -12.56 1.51 8.02
N VAL A 51 -11.34 1.45 8.53
CA VAL A 51 -10.91 0.40 9.46
C VAL A 51 -11.39 0.77 10.87
N THR A 52 -12.71 0.64 11.08
CA THR A 52 -13.39 0.92 12.35
C THR A 52 -13.55 -0.30 13.25
N SER A 53 -13.27 -1.50 12.71
CA SER A 53 -13.37 -2.77 13.42
C SER A 53 -12.23 -3.72 13.05
N GLU A 54 -11.98 -4.68 13.93
CA GLU A 54 -10.93 -5.69 13.75
C GLU A 54 -11.15 -6.56 12.50
N ALA A 55 -12.41 -6.80 12.13
CA ALA A 55 -12.77 -7.50 10.89
C ALA A 55 -12.30 -6.75 9.62
N ASN A 56 -12.26 -5.41 9.67
CA ASN A 56 -11.84 -4.58 8.54
C ASN A 56 -10.32 -4.36 8.50
N LYS A 57 -9.58 -4.60 9.61
CA LYS A 57 -8.11 -4.43 9.65
C LYS A 57 -7.39 -5.34 8.66
N ALA A 58 -7.93 -6.54 8.43
CA ALA A 58 -7.37 -7.51 7.48
C ALA A 58 -7.21 -6.96 6.06
N VAL A 59 -7.97 -5.92 5.67
CA VAL A 59 -7.81 -5.27 4.36
C VAL A 59 -6.43 -4.63 4.20
N LEU A 60 -5.85 -4.10 5.28
CA LEU A 60 -4.54 -3.45 5.25
C LEU A 60 -3.46 -4.48 4.95
N ASP A 61 -3.53 -5.64 5.59
CA ASP A 61 -2.63 -6.77 5.36
C ASP A 61 -2.77 -7.30 3.93
N VAL A 62 -4.00 -7.43 3.45
CA VAL A 62 -4.27 -7.84 2.05
C VAL A 62 -3.54 -6.88 1.12
N ILE A 63 -3.79 -5.56 1.19
CA ILE A 63 -3.16 -4.56 0.31
C ILE A 63 -1.62 -4.66 0.33
N GLN A 64 -1.02 -4.81 1.52
CA GLN A 64 0.42 -4.96 1.68
C GLN A 64 0.95 -6.24 1.00
N ASN A 65 0.29 -7.38 1.22
CA ASN A 65 0.63 -8.64 0.57
C ASN A 65 0.51 -8.55 -0.96
N LEU A 66 -0.49 -7.85 -1.49
CA LEU A 66 -0.65 -7.66 -2.94
C LEU A 66 0.53 -6.91 -3.54
N ALA A 67 0.99 -5.85 -2.88
CA ALA A 67 2.12 -5.07 -3.35
C ALA A 67 3.43 -5.87 -3.30
N GLN A 68 3.62 -6.71 -2.28
CA GLN A 68 4.78 -7.61 -2.18
C GLN A 68 4.79 -8.65 -3.30
N MET A 69 3.64 -9.27 -3.60
CA MET A 69 3.52 -10.22 -4.71
C MET A 69 3.78 -9.55 -6.07
N ALA A 70 3.23 -8.34 -6.27
CA ALA A 70 3.49 -7.58 -7.49
C ALA A 70 4.99 -7.24 -7.65
N ASP A 71 5.67 -6.89 -6.56
CA ASP A 71 7.09 -6.57 -6.56
C ASP A 71 7.97 -7.81 -6.82
N SER A 72 7.65 -8.96 -6.22
CA SER A 72 8.41 -10.19 -6.43
C SER A 72 8.34 -10.67 -7.87
N VAL A 73 7.17 -10.57 -8.51
CA VAL A 73 6.96 -10.90 -9.93
C VAL A 73 7.75 -9.96 -10.83
N ARG A 74 7.73 -8.66 -10.53
CA ARG A 74 8.54 -7.64 -11.23
C ARG A 74 10.04 -7.94 -11.13
N LYS A 75 10.53 -8.24 -9.93
CA LYS A 75 11.95 -8.55 -9.68
C LYS A 75 12.41 -9.85 -10.34
N ALA A 76 11.53 -10.86 -10.41
CA ALA A 76 11.82 -12.13 -11.07
C ALA A 76 11.87 -12.03 -12.61
N GLY A 77 11.63 -10.85 -13.20
CA GLY A 77 11.62 -10.66 -14.65
C GLY A 77 10.47 -11.39 -15.34
N LEU A 78 9.50 -11.90 -14.58
CA LEU A 78 8.32 -12.62 -15.08
C LEU A 78 7.32 -11.69 -15.80
N THR A 79 7.61 -10.38 -15.84
CA THR A 79 6.81 -9.34 -16.50
C THR A 79 7.10 -9.21 -18.01
N GLY A 80 7.67 -10.24 -18.65
CA GLY A 80 7.96 -10.27 -20.10
C GLY A 80 6.72 -10.31 -21.02
N LYS A 81 5.53 -10.06 -20.49
CA LYS A 81 4.27 -10.01 -21.24
C LYS A 81 3.63 -8.63 -21.05
N PRO A 82 3.00 -8.06 -22.10
CA PRO A 82 2.44 -6.72 -22.04
C PRO A 82 1.47 -6.57 -20.87
N ALA A 83 1.42 -5.37 -20.28
CA ALA A 83 0.73 -4.99 -19.04
C ALA A 83 -0.80 -5.20 -19.01
N GLY A 84 -1.37 -6.00 -19.91
CA GLY A 84 -2.77 -6.41 -19.93
C GLY A 84 -3.01 -7.91 -20.19
N MET A 85 -1.96 -8.74 -20.32
CA MET A 85 -2.13 -10.12 -20.82
C MET A 85 -1.83 -11.24 -19.82
N VAL A 86 -1.35 -10.94 -18.61
CA VAL A 86 -1.11 -12.00 -17.61
C VAL A 86 -1.87 -11.70 -16.35
N TRP A 87 -3.06 -12.29 -16.28
CA TRP A 87 -3.72 -12.52 -15.01
C TRP A 87 -2.97 -13.65 -14.29
N ASP A 88 -1.82 -13.33 -13.69
CA ASP A 88 -0.98 -14.31 -13.02
C ASP A 88 -1.61 -14.74 -11.68
N ARG A 89 -1.19 -15.87 -11.12
CA ARG A 89 -1.80 -16.52 -9.94
C ARG A 89 -1.99 -15.59 -8.76
N TRP A 90 -1.03 -14.68 -8.54
CA TRP A 90 -1.09 -13.71 -7.45
C TRP A 90 -2.20 -12.67 -7.62
N MET A 91 -2.57 -12.32 -8.86
CA MET A 91 -3.71 -11.43 -9.12
C MET A 91 -5.05 -12.10 -8.79
N TRP A 92 -5.16 -13.41 -9.02
CA TRP A 92 -6.33 -14.19 -8.61
C TRP A 92 -6.44 -14.27 -7.09
N LEU A 93 -5.33 -14.54 -6.41
CA LEU A 93 -5.27 -14.50 -4.95
C LEU A 93 -5.65 -13.11 -4.42
N ALA A 94 -5.20 -12.05 -5.10
CA ALA A 94 -5.52 -10.68 -4.77
C ALA A 94 -7.01 -10.36 -4.84
N ALA A 95 -7.61 -10.65 -5.99
CA ALA A 95 -9.03 -10.43 -6.22
C ALA A 95 -9.87 -11.26 -5.25
N TYR A 96 -9.48 -12.52 -5.01
CA TYR A 96 -10.17 -13.42 -4.09
C TYR A 96 -10.14 -12.89 -2.64
N GLN A 97 -8.96 -12.49 -2.13
CA GLN A 97 -8.85 -11.97 -0.78
C GLN A 97 -9.69 -10.71 -0.58
N LEU A 98 -9.70 -9.78 -1.54
CA LEU A 98 -10.53 -8.59 -1.49
C LEU A 98 -12.03 -8.94 -1.50
N THR A 99 -12.45 -9.87 -2.36
CA THR A 99 -13.84 -10.35 -2.39
C THR A 99 -14.25 -11.02 -1.07
N ARG A 100 -13.35 -11.78 -0.43
CA ARG A 100 -13.64 -12.38 0.89
C ARG A 100 -13.82 -11.33 1.99
N VAL A 101 -13.03 -10.26 1.98
CA VAL A 101 -13.21 -9.15 2.93
C VAL A 101 -14.54 -8.44 2.67
N GLU A 102 -14.91 -8.25 1.40
CA GLU A 102 -16.20 -7.68 1.00
C GLU A 102 -17.39 -8.54 1.46
N GLU A 103 -17.32 -9.86 1.26
CA GLU A 103 -18.36 -10.82 1.68
C GLU A 103 -18.59 -10.82 3.18
N ARG A 104 -17.51 -10.76 3.98
CA ARG A 104 -17.55 -10.81 5.44
C ARG A 104 -18.10 -9.53 6.07
N THR A 105 -18.08 -8.43 5.35
CA THR A 105 -18.56 -7.17 5.91
C THR A 105 -20.05 -7.01 5.68
N GLN A 106 -20.80 -6.59 6.69
CA GLN A 106 -22.23 -6.30 6.55
C GLN A 106 -22.54 -4.83 6.19
N ASP A 107 -21.56 -3.93 6.38
CA ASP A 107 -21.69 -2.52 6.07
C ASP A 107 -21.72 -2.27 4.55
N LYS A 108 -22.84 -1.70 4.06
CA LYS A 108 -23.06 -1.39 2.64
C LYS A 108 -22.12 -0.30 2.11
N GLN A 109 -21.79 0.71 2.92
CA GLN A 109 -20.87 1.77 2.56
C GLN A 109 -19.47 1.18 2.37
N TRP A 110 -19.07 0.28 3.26
CA TRP A 110 -17.79 -0.42 3.15
C TRP A 110 -17.74 -1.38 1.95
N LYS A 111 -18.81 -2.12 1.66
CA LYS A 111 -18.87 -2.94 0.42
C LYS A 111 -18.66 -2.09 -0.83
N ARG A 112 -19.37 -0.96 -0.93
CA ARG A 112 -19.22 -0.04 -2.07
C ARG A 112 -17.78 0.48 -2.17
N TYR A 113 -17.19 0.80 -1.04
CA TYR A 113 -15.80 1.23 -0.96
C TYR A 113 -14.83 0.14 -1.44
N LEU A 114 -14.93 -1.08 -0.92
CA LEU A 114 -14.08 -2.20 -1.30
C LEU A 114 -14.19 -2.52 -2.79
N SER A 115 -15.40 -2.42 -3.36
CA SER A 115 -15.59 -2.59 -4.79
C SER A 115 -14.85 -1.52 -5.60
N ASN A 116 -14.93 -0.25 -5.19
CA ASN A 116 -14.18 0.86 -5.81
C ASN A 116 -12.66 0.72 -5.62
N LEU A 117 -12.22 0.33 -4.41
CA LEU A 117 -10.82 0.10 -4.09
C LEU A 117 -10.28 -1.06 -4.93
N ARG A 118 -11.01 -2.18 -5.03
CA ARG A 118 -10.68 -3.30 -5.90
C ARG A 118 -10.51 -2.84 -7.34
N GLY A 119 -11.42 -2.03 -7.88
CA GLY A 119 -11.29 -1.48 -9.23
C GLY A 119 -10.05 -0.60 -9.44
N ARG A 120 -9.62 0.14 -8.42
CA ARG A 120 -8.35 0.91 -8.44
C ARG A 120 -7.13 0.00 -8.36
N LEU A 121 -7.15 -0.99 -7.46
CA LEU A 121 -6.03 -1.91 -7.23
C LEU A 121 -5.82 -2.89 -8.39
N THR A 122 -6.89 -3.33 -9.06
CA THR A 122 -6.79 -4.24 -10.24
C THR A 122 -6.25 -3.55 -11.48
N ARG A 123 -6.28 -2.21 -11.54
CA ARG A 123 -5.58 -1.43 -12.57
C ARG A 123 -4.09 -1.26 -12.27
N PHE A 124 -3.62 -1.70 -11.11
CA PHE A 124 -2.24 -1.61 -10.61
C PHE A 124 -1.65 -0.20 -10.52
N GLU A 125 -2.39 0.82 -10.94
CA GLU A 125 -2.04 2.20 -10.74
C GLU A 125 -1.84 2.43 -9.25
N SER A 126 -0.63 2.84 -8.87
CA SER A 126 -0.28 3.20 -7.50
C SER A 126 -0.43 2.11 -6.42
N LEU A 127 -0.46 0.82 -6.77
CA LEU A 127 -0.57 -0.29 -5.78
C LEU A 127 0.47 -0.19 -4.65
N GLN A 128 1.72 0.14 -5.01
CA GLN A 128 2.78 0.36 -4.04
C GLN A 128 2.45 1.51 -3.06
N GLU A 129 1.92 2.63 -3.58
CA GLU A 129 1.52 3.76 -2.74
C GLU A 129 0.33 3.42 -1.82
N TRP A 130 -0.60 2.58 -2.28
CA TRP A 130 -1.66 2.03 -1.43
C TRP A 130 -1.11 1.13 -0.32
N ALA A 131 -0.10 0.32 -0.58
CA ALA A 131 0.55 -0.50 0.45
C ALA A 131 1.28 0.35 1.50
N TYR A 132 1.98 1.42 1.10
CA TYR A 132 2.56 2.37 2.06
C TYR A 132 1.49 3.09 2.88
N ALA A 133 0.37 3.47 2.26
CA ALA A 133 -0.76 4.06 2.97
C ALA A 133 -1.37 3.08 3.99
N ALA A 134 -1.52 1.81 3.60
CA ALA A 134 -2.03 0.76 4.46
C ALA A 134 -1.09 0.50 5.65
N ARG A 135 0.23 0.44 5.40
CA ARG A 135 1.23 0.28 6.46
C ARG A 135 1.20 1.45 7.45
N TRP A 136 1.08 2.67 6.94
CA TRP A 136 0.97 3.85 7.82
C TRP A 136 -0.33 3.82 8.63
N ALA A 137 -1.48 3.52 8.01
CA ALA A 137 -2.75 3.37 8.72
C ALA A 137 -2.67 2.31 9.83
N GLU A 138 -2.07 1.15 9.54
CA GLU A 138 -1.86 0.07 10.50
C GLU A 138 -1.05 0.55 11.72
N LEU A 139 0.07 1.24 11.49
CA LEU A 139 0.92 1.78 12.55
C LEU A 139 0.22 2.83 13.41
N GLU A 140 -0.65 3.65 12.82
CA GLU A 140 -1.45 4.64 13.57
C GLU A 140 -2.59 4.01 14.39
N ILE A 141 -3.24 2.96 13.87
CA ILE A 141 -4.37 2.30 14.53
C ILE A 141 -3.90 1.36 15.66
N ARG A 142 -2.65 0.90 15.61
CA ARG A 142 -2.08 0.01 16.61
C ARG A 142 -1.69 0.73 17.91
N GLN A 143 -1.65 2.07 17.92
CA GLN A 143 -1.46 2.88 19.12
C GLN A 143 -2.77 3.06 19.88
#